data_AF-A0A2X2WBY4-F1
#
_entry.id   AF-A0A2X2WBY4-F1
#
_cell.length_a   1.000
_cell.length_b   1.000
_cell.length_c   1.000
_cell.angle_alpha   90.00
_cell.angle_beta   90.00
_cell.angle_gamma   90.00
#
_symmetry.space_group_name_H-M   'P 1'
#
loop_
_entity.id
_entity.type
_entity.pdbx_description
1 polymer ?
#
loop_
_entity_poly.entity_id
_entity_poly.type
_entity_poly.pdbx_seq_one_letter_code
_entity_poly.pdbx_strand_id
1 'polypeptide(L)'
;MHIDIAWQDVDTVLLDMDGTLLDLAFDNYFWQKLVPETYGAQQGITAQEAQDYIRQQYHAVQHTLNWYCLDYWSERLGLDICAMTTAQGRAPCCAKIPCRFWMR
;
A
#
# COMPACT_ATOMS: atom_id res chain seq x y z
N MET A 1 3.65 15.27 -25.83
CA MET A 1 3.52 13.99 -26.56
C MET A 1 2.06 13.61 -26.53
N HIS A 2 1.41 13.55 -27.68
CA HIS A 2 0.05 13.04 -27.82
C HIS A 2 0.18 11.68 -28.49
N ILE A 3 -0.38 10.64 -27.88
CA ILE A 3 -0.39 9.28 -28.44
C ILE A 3 -1.82 9.04 -28.88
N ASP A 4 -2.03 9.02 -30.20
CA ASP A 4 -3.29 8.62 -30.81
C ASP A 4 -3.32 7.09 -30.90
N ILE A 5 -4.14 6.47 -30.06
CA ILE A 5 -4.33 5.01 -30.05
C ILE A 5 -5.57 4.71 -30.89
N ALA A 6 -5.42 3.86 -31.91
CA ALA A 6 -6.52 3.36 -32.73
C ALA A 6 -7.31 2.30 -31.96
N TRP A 7 -8.16 2.75 -31.02
CA TRP A 7 -8.93 1.90 -30.11
C TRP A 7 -9.79 0.82 -30.78
N GLN A 8 -10.16 1.05 -32.04
CA GLN A 8 -11.03 0.15 -32.79
C GLN A 8 -10.31 -1.11 -33.26
N ASP A 9 -8.98 -1.12 -33.25
CA ASP A 9 -8.14 -2.26 -33.66
C ASP A 9 -7.57 -3.03 -32.45
N VAL A 10 -7.99 -2.68 -31.23
CA VAL A 10 -7.50 -3.31 -30.00
C VAL A 10 -8.50 -4.38 -29.54
N ASP A 11 -8.17 -5.64 -29.78
CA ASP A 11 -9.00 -6.79 -29.40
C ASP A 11 -8.98 -7.10 -27.90
N THR A 12 -7.92 -6.71 -27.19
CA THR A 12 -7.75 -7.02 -25.76
C THR A 12 -6.98 -5.90 -25.06
N VAL A 13 -7.55 -5.41 -23.96
CA VAL A 13 -6.89 -4.49 -23.03
C VAL A 13 -6.60 -5.25 -21.74
N LEU A 14 -5.32 -5.37 -21.41
CA LEU A 14 -4.85 -5.94 -20.15
C LEU A 14 -4.55 -4.76 -19.23
N LEU A 15 -5.40 -4.56 -18.23
CA LEU A 15 -5.17 -3.62 -17.14
C LEU A 15 -4.55 -4.38 -15.97
N ASP A 16 -3.43 -3.89 -15.47
CA ASP A 16 -2.88 -4.37 -14.20
C ASP A 16 -3.84 -4.00 -13.05
N MET A 17 -3.73 -4.73 -11.94
CA MET A 17 -4.60 -4.68 -10.77
C MET A 17 -4.80 -3.26 -10.21
N ASP A 18 -3.86 -2.36 -10.48
CA ASP A 18 -3.85 -1.01 -9.91
C ASP A 18 -4.28 0.10 -10.89
N GLY A 19 -4.50 -0.17 -12.19
CA GLY A 19 -5.20 0.72 -13.15
C GLY A 19 -4.82 2.22 -13.21
N THR A 20 -3.79 2.67 -12.48
CA THR A 20 -3.39 4.06 -12.27
C THR A 20 -1.88 4.11 -12.16
N LEU A 21 -1.31 5.23 -12.62
CA LEU A 21 0.09 5.59 -12.38
C LEU A 21 0.39 5.49 -10.88
N LEU A 22 1.01 4.38 -10.47
CA LEU A 22 1.54 4.24 -9.12
C LEU A 22 2.59 5.33 -8.91
N ASP A 23 2.35 6.20 -7.94
CA ASP A 23 3.39 7.09 -7.44
C ASP A 23 4.36 6.26 -6.59
N LEU A 24 5.34 5.68 -7.26
CA LEU A 24 6.38 4.86 -6.64
C LEU A 24 7.19 5.66 -5.60
N ALA A 25 7.32 6.98 -5.77
CA ALA A 25 8.02 7.82 -4.78
C ALA A 25 7.21 7.91 -3.49
N PHE A 26 5.88 8.07 -3.60
CA PHE A 26 4.97 8.01 -2.46
C PHE A 26 5.02 6.63 -1.79
N ASP A 27 4.84 5.53 -2.52
CA ASP A 27 4.76 4.19 -1.93
C ASP A 27 6.06 3.81 -1.22
N ASN A 28 7.22 4.13 -1.83
CA ASN A 28 8.52 3.92 -1.21
C ASN A 28 8.67 4.73 0.08
N TYR A 29 8.34 6.02 0.07
CA TYR A 29 8.44 6.85 1.25
C TYR A 29 7.47 6.38 2.36
N PHE A 30 6.23 6.08 2.02
CA PHE A 30 5.19 5.67 2.96
C PHE A 30 5.57 4.36 3.66
N TRP A 31 5.85 3.30 2.90
CA TRP A 31 6.08 1.97 3.46
C TRP A 31 7.49 1.77 4.01
N GLN A 32 8.52 2.43 3.44
CA GLN A 32 9.91 2.24 3.88
C GLN A 32 10.37 3.24 4.94
N LYS A 33 9.69 4.39 5.11
CA LYS A 33 10.05 5.40 6.13
C LYS A 33 8.91 5.69 7.09
N LEU A 34 7.79 6.21 6.59
CA LEU A 34 6.73 6.76 7.45
C LEU A 34 6.12 5.69 8.36
N VAL A 35 5.79 4.51 7.81
CA VAL A 35 5.22 3.40 8.59
C VAL A 35 6.20 2.92 9.68
N PRO A 36 7.48 2.59 9.38
CA PRO A 36 8.47 2.28 10.41
C PRO A 36 8.66 3.36 11.48
N GLU A 37 8.75 4.64 11.07
CA GLU A 37 8.95 5.75 12.02
C GLU A 37 7.75 5.91 12.96
N THR A 38 6.53 5.82 12.41
CA THR A 38 5.30 5.94 13.20
C THR A 38 5.15 4.75 14.16
N TYR A 39 5.43 3.54 13.69
CA TYR A 39 5.41 2.34 14.53
C TYR A 39 6.44 2.45 15.67
N GLY A 40 7.68 2.86 15.35
CA GLY A 40 8.73 3.03 16.33
C GLY A 40 8.36 4.05 17.42
N ALA A 41 7.82 5.19 17.01
CA ALA A 41 7.35 6.24 17.92
C ALA A 41 6.21 5.75 18.84
N GLN A 42 5.25 4.99 18.31
CA GLN A 42 4.14 4.44 19.10
C GLN A 42 4.58 3.38 20.10
N GLN A 43 5.55 2.52 19.73
CA GLN A 43 6.05 1.45 20.59
C GLN A 43 7.18 1.90 21.53
N GLY A 44 7.72 3.11 21.35
CA GLY A 44 8.83 3.62 22.15
C GLY A 44 10.16 2.91 21.88
N ILE A 45 10.33 2.35 20.68
CA ILE A 45 11.56 1.65 20.25
C ILE A 45 12.39 2.55 19.34
N THR A 46 13.65 2.18 19.13
CA THR A 46 14.53 2.93 18.24
C THR A 46 14.07 2.81 16.78
N ALA A 47 14.41 3.81 15.96
CA ALA A 47 14.10 3.77 14.53
C ALA A 47 14.68 2.54 13.83
N GLN A 48 15.86 2.08 14.27
CA GLN A 48 16.50 0.88 13.72
C GLN A 48 15.71 -0.39 14.07
N GLU A 49 15.30 -0.55 15.33
CA GLU A 49 14.48 -1.69 15.76
C GLU A 49 13.12 -1.73 15.04
N ALA A 50 12.50 -0.55 14.85
CA ALA A 50 11.25 -0.44 14.11
C ALA A 50 11.43 -0.84 12.64
N GLN A 51 12.49 -0.36 11.98
CA GLN A 51 12.83 -0.74 10.61
C GLN A 51 13.04 -2.25 10.47
N ASP A 52 13.80 -2.85 11.40
CA ASP A 52 14.08 -4.28 11.37
C ASP A 52 12.82 -5.11 11.58
N TYR A 53 11.97 -4.73 12.53
CA TYR A 53 10.70 -5.39 12.78
C TYR A 53 9.77 -5.32 11.58
N ILE A 54 9.55 -4.11 11.04
CA ILE A 54 8.64 -3.89 9.91
C ILE A 54 9.12 -4.64 8.67
N ARG A 55 10.42 -4.63 8.38
CA ARG A 55 11.01 -5.40 7.28
C ARG A 55 10.77 -6.90 7.42
N GLN A 56 10.85 -7.45 8.64
CA GLN A 56 10.51 -8.85 8.88
C GLN A 56 9.01 -9.12 8.62
N GLN A 57 8.13 -8.22 9.04
CA GLN A 57 6.70 -8.36 8.76
C GLN A 57 6.41 -8.34 7.25
N TYR A 58 7.06 -7.43 6.52
CA TYR A 58 6.98 -7.37 5.06
C TYR A 58 7.42 -8.70 4.43
N HIS A 59 8.63 -9.18 4.76
CA HIS A 59 9.12 -10.43 4.19
C HIS A 59 8.25 -11.66 4.51
N ALA A 60 7.54 -11.66 5.63
CA ALA A 60 6.68 -12.78 6.01
C ALA A 60 5.42 -12.94 5.14
N VAL A 61 4.92 -11.84 4.54
CA VAL A 61 3.67 -11.84 3.76
C VAL A 61 3.84 -11.36 2.32
N GLN A 62 5.06 -11.05 1.89
CA GLN A 62 5.37 -10.80 0.48
C GLN A 62 4.83 -11.94 -0.40
N HIS A 63 4.29 -11.59 -1.57
CA HIS A 63 3.63 -12.53 -2.49
C HIS A 63 2.32 -13.16 -1.99
N THR A 64 1.69 -12.59 -0.95
CA THR A 64 0.35 -12.98 -0.51
C THR A 64 -0.64 -11.83 -0.69
N LEU A 65 -1.95 -12.13 -0.71
CA LEU A 65 -2.98 -11.08 -0.76
C LEU A 65 -2.91 -10.12 0.44
N ASN A 66 -2.40 -10.58 1.59
CA ASN A 66 -2.22 -9.73 2.76
C ASN A 66 -1.21 -8.61 2.52
N TRP A 67 -0.26 -8.80 1.58
CA TRP A 67 0.71 -7.77 1.21
C TRP A 67 0.02 -6.47 0.76
N TYR A 68 -1.04 -6.60 -0.04
CA TYR A 68 -1.78 -5.48 -0.64
C TYR A 68 -2.91 -4.96 0.27
N CYS A 69 -3.05 -5.53 1.47
CA CYS A 69 -4.22 -5.33 2.31
C CYS A 69 -3.96 -4.26 3.39
N LEU A 70 -4.55 -3.07 3.25
CA LEU A 70 -4.42 -1.99 4.25
C LEU A 70 -5.04 -2.37 5.60
N ASP A 71 -6.16 -3.12 5.60
CA ASP A 71 -6.79 -3.61 6.82
C ASP A 71 -5.85 -4.54 7.59
N TYR A 72 -5.20 -5.47 6.89
CA TYR A 72 -4.21 -6.39 7.46
C TYR A 72 -3.07 -5.62 8.12
N TRP A 73 -2.51 -4.62 7.44
CA TRP A 73 -1.41 -3.83 8.00
C TRP A 73 -1.86 -2.98 9.18
N SER A 74 -3.09 -2.47 9.15
CA SER A 74 -3.65 -1.69 10.25
C SER A 74 -3.81 -2.55 11.51
N GLU A 75 -4.36 -3.76 11.36
CA GLU A 75 -4.49 -4.73 12.46
C GLU A 75 -3.12 -5.24 12.95
N ARG A 76 -2.21 -5.57 12.02
CA ARG A 76 -0.91 -6.16 12.33
C ARG A 76 0.02 -5.20 13.06
N LEU A 77 -0.04 -3.92 12.71
CA LEU A 77 0.85 -2.88 13.25
C LEU A 77 0.20 -2.03 14.34
N GLY A 78 -1.13 -2.11 14.50
CA GLY A 78 -1.88 -1.25 15.42
C GLY A 78 -1.85 0.21 14.99
N LEU A 79 -1.75 0.46 13.68
CA LEU A 79 -1.68 1.78 13.04
C LEU A 79 -2.93 2.00 12.19
N ASP A 80 -3.44 3.22 12.11
CA ASP A 80 -4.48 3.56 11.14
C ASP A 80 -3.84 3.90 9.79
N ILE A 81 -3.46 2.85 9.05
CA ILE A 81 -2.77 2.99 7.76
C ILE A 81 -3.62 3.81 6.78
N CYS A 82 -4.94 3.64 6.82
CA CYS A 82 -5.85 4.40 5.95
C CYS A 82 -5.83 5.91 6.27
N ALA A 83 -5.92 6.28 7.55
CA ALA A 83 -5.83 7.68 7.95
C ALA A 83 -4.45 8.26 7.61
N MET A 84 -3.37 7.48 7.80
CA MET A 84 -2.01 7.89 7.42
C MET A 84 -1.89 8.15 5.91
N THR A 85 -2.44 7.28 5.06
CA THR A 85 -2.44 7.48 3.60
C THR A 85 -3.26 8.72 3.20
N THR A 86 -4.41 8.94 3.84
CA THR A 86 -5.27 10.09 3.58
C THR A 86 -4.60 11.41 3.97
N ALA A 87 -3.90 11.44 5.11
CA ALA A 87 -3.18 12.61 5.60
C ALA A 87 -2.06 13.06 4.64
N GLN A 88 -1.50 12.13 3.87
CA GLN A 88 -0.42 12.40 2.91
C GLN A 88 -0.93 12.81 1.51
N GLY A 89 -2.23 13.06 1.35
CA GLY A 89 -2.79 13.65 0.13
C GLY A 89 -3.36 12.67 -0.89
N ARG A 90 -3.54 11.38 -0.54
CA ARG A 90 -4.38 10.45 -1.32
C ARG A 90 -5.84 10.50 -0.86
N ALA A 91 -6.76 10.19 -1.79
CA ALA A 91 -8.19 10.15 -1.50
C ALA A 91 -8.50 9.21 -0.32
N PRO A 92 -9.56 9.49 0.46
CA PRO A 92 -9.95 8.63 1.58
C PRO A 92 -10.20 7.21 1.09
N CYS A 93 -9.88 6.18 1.89
CA CYS A 93 -10.15 4.76 1.56
C CYS A 93 -11.65 4.41 1.39
N CYS A 94 -12.52 5.41 1.22
CA CYS A 94 -13.91 5.29 0.81
C CYS A 94 -13.95 4.55 -0.55
N ALA A 95 -14.44 3.33 -0.69
CA ALA A 95 -15.34 2.56 0.13
C ALA A 95 -14.75 1.17 0.37
N LYS A 96 -15.00 0.61 1.57
CA LYS A 96 -14.62 -0.74 1.97
C LYS A 96 -14.88 -1.76 0.86
N ILE A 97 -13.87 -2.04 0.05
CA ILE A 97 -13.64 -3.35 -0.52
C ILE A 97 -12.68 -3.98 0.48
N PRO A 98 -13.19 -4.58 1.58
CA PRO A 98 -12.32 -5.29 2.52
C PRO A 98 -11.53 -6.31 1.72
N CYS A 99 -10.33 -6.69 2.18
CA CYS A 99 -9.52 -7.71 1.51
C CYS A 99 -10.26 -9.05 1.29
N ARG A 100 -11.41 -9.23 1.96
CA ARG A 100 -12.43 -10.25 1.70
C ARG A 100 -12.95 -10.28 0.25
N PHE A 101 -12.80 -9.22 -0.54
CA PHE A 101 -13.21 -9.18 -1.95
C PHE A 101 -12.15 -9.74 -2.90
N TRP A 102 -10.87 -9.74 -2.49
CA TRP A 102 -9.76 -10.34 -3.26
C TRP A 102 -9.62 -11.85 -3.04
N MET A 103 -10.30 -12.41 -2.03
CA MET A 103 -10.22 -13.83 -1.65
C MET A 103 -11.42 -14.68 -2.12
N ARG A 104 -12.22 -14.19 -3.08
CA ARG A 104 -13.30 -14.96 -3.72
C ARG A 104 -13.09 -15.12 -5.21
#